data_AF-A0A4T0V531-F1
#
_entry.id   AF-A0A4T0V531-F1
#
_cell.length_a   1.000
_cell.length_b   1.000
_cell.length_c   1.000
_cell.angle_alpha   90.00
_cell.angle_beta   90.00
_cell.angle_gamma   90.00
#
_symmetry.space_group_name_H-M   'P 1'
#
loop_
_entity.id
_entity.type
_entity.pdbx_description
1 polymer ?
#
loop_
_entity_poly.entity_id
_entity_poly.type
_entity_poly.pdbx_seq_one_letter_code
_entity_poly.pdbx_strand_id
1 'polypeptide(L)'
;MATVILLRHGRTTANASGVLAGRTAGVRLDPTGRDQARRAGERLAEVPLAAAVVSPLERCRQTARLVLDAQAGPAPTTSIDKGLAECDYGEWQGRKLADLSKEPLWRVVQTQPSAAHFPGGESLATMQARAVEAVRRHDAAVTAEHGPHAVWLAVSHGDLIKALLADALGMHLDLFQRLHVDPASISIVRYGESRPAVLASNTHAGDLSWLKPPPPGPADDAAAAGASDDAAVGGGAGPHTSTAPTTA
;
A
#
# COMPACT_ATOMS: atom_id res chain seq x y z
N MET A 1 -5.48 4.63 15.64
CA MET A 1 -5.34 3.23 15.17
C MET A 1 -3.99 3.07 14.50
N ALA A 2 -3.64 1.82 14.16
CA ALA A 2 -2.40 1.44 13.51
C ALA A 2 -2.10 2.24 12.23
N THR A 3 -0.86 2.14 11.75
CA THR A 3 -0.41 2.74 10.49
C THR A 3 -0.15 1.64 9.47
N VAL A 4 -0.81 1.73 8.30
CA VAL A 4 -0.59 0.81 7.18
C VAL A 4 0.44 1.38 6.21
N ILE A 5 1.38 0.52 5.82
CA ILE A 5 2.31 0.74 4.72
C ILE A 5 1.78 -0.01 3.50
N LEU A 6 1.35 0.73 2.48
CA LEU A 6 0.91 0.19 1.20
C LEU A 6 2.11 0.09 0.26
N LEU A 7 2.52 -1.13 -0.07
CA LEU A 7 3.63 -1.40 -0.98
C LEU A 7 3.12 -2.01 -2.28
N ARG A 8 3.38 -1.35 -3.42
CA ARG A 8 3.17 -1.98 -4.72
C ARG A 8 4.25 -3.03 -4.95
N HIS A 9 3.90 -4.16 -5.55
CA HIS A 9 4.91 -5.13 -5.99
C HIS A 9 6.00 -4.49 -6.87
N GLY A 10 7.20 -5.05 -6.84
CA GLY A 10 8.29 -4.62 -7.72
C GLY A 10 7.98 -4.85 -9.21
N ARG A 11 8.78 -4.27 -10.10
CA ARG A 11 8.57 -4.40 -11.55
C ARG A 11 8.53 -5.87 -12.00
N THR A 12 7.64 -6.16 -12.94
CA THR A 12 7.52 -7.47 -13.59
C THR A 12 7.84 -7.34 -15.08
N THR A 13 8.07 -8.47 -15.75
CA THR A 13 8.21 -8.52 -17.21
C THR A 13 6.98 -7.94 -17.92
N ALA A 14 5.77 -8.18 -17.41
CA ALA A 14 4.54 -7.61 -17.95
C ALA A 14 4.51 -6.07 -17.87
N ASN A 15 5.03 -5.49 -16.78
CA ASN A 15 5.16 -4.03 -16.70
C ASN A 15 6.17 -3.50 -17.73
N ALA A 16 7.31 -4.19 -17.87
CA ALA A 16 8.34 -3.82 -18.83
C ALA A 16 7.84 -3.85 -20.29
N SER A 17 6.97 -4.81 -20.61
CA SER A 17 6.42 -4.99 -21.96
C SER A 17 5.09 -4.28 -22.20
N GLY A 18 4.60 -3.47 -21.25
CA GLY A 18 3.32 -2.77 -21.36
C GLY A 18 2.10 -3.69 -21.48
N VAL A 19 2.12 -4.83 -20.78
CA VAL A 19 1.03 -5.82 -20.73
C VAL A 19 0.22 -5.63 -19.45
N LEU A 20 -1.11 -5.61 -19.59
CA LEU A 20 -2.02 -5.54 -18.45
C LEU A 20 -2.13 -6.93 -17.79
N ALA A 21 -1.33 -7.15 -16.75
CA ALA A 21 -1.24 -8.47 -16.12
C ALA A 21 -2.50 -8.90 -15.34
N GLY A 22 -3.20 -7.97 -14.68
CA GLY A 22 -4.31 -8.33 -13.79
C GLY A 22 -3.95 -9.46 -12.82
N ARG A 23 -4.79 -10.48 -12.79
CA ARG A 23 -4.64 -11.71 -12.00
C ARG A 23 -3.94 -12.85 -12.72
N THR A 24 -3.33 -12.61 -13.89
CA THR A 24 -2.61 -13.64 -14.65
C THR A 24 -1.56 -14.33 -13.78
N ALA A 25 -1.65 -15.67 -13.72
CA ALA A 25 -0.70 -16.51 -13.01
C ALA A 25 0.69 -16.47 -13.65
N GLY A 26 1.73 -16.76 -12.86
CA GLY A 26 3.11 -16.85 -13.37
C GLY A 26 3.80 -15.53 -13.68
N VAL A 27 3.13 -14.38 -13.55
CA VAL A 27 3.76 -13.06 -13.64
C VAL A 27 4.62 -12.82 -12.40
N ARG A 28 5.93 -12.74 -12.60
CA ARG A 28 6.97 -12.65 -11.56
C ARG A 28 7.78 -11.36 -11.68
N LEU A 29 8.51 -11.03 -10.61
CA LEU A 29 9.47 -9.92 -10.62
C LEU A 29 10.58 -10.16 -11.65
N ASP A 30 10.91 -9.11 -12.41
CA ASP A 30 12.12 -9.10 -13.23
C ASP A 30 13.36 -8.76 -12.35
N PRO A 31 14.61 -8.77 -12.89
CA PRO A 31 15.78 -8.39 -12.11
C PRO A 31 15.66 -7.01 -11.44
N THR A 32 15.18 -6.00 -12.19
CA THR A 32 14.95 -4.65 -11.67
C THR A 32 13.95 -4.65 -10.52
N GLY A 33 12.87 -5.42 -10.63
CA GLY A 33 11.83 -5.54 -9.61
C GLY A 33 12.31 -6.19 -8.33
N ARG A 34 13.25 -7.14 -8.42
CA ARG A 34 13.90 -7.73 -7.24
C ARG A 34 14.78 -6.70 -6.53
N ASP A 35 15.57 -5.92 -7.28
CA ASP A 35 16.41 -4.88 -6.68
C ASP A 35 15.57 -3.75 -6.06
N GLN A 36 14.48 -3.37 -6.73
CA GLN A 36 13.47 -2.46 -6.20
C GLN A 36 12.88 -2.96 -4.87
N ALA A 37 12.47 -4.23 -4.81
CA ALA A 37 11.90 -4.82 -3.60
C ALA A 37 12.92 -4.91 -2.46
N ARG A 38 14.20 -5.21 -2.75
CA ARG A 38 15.28 -5.18 -1.74
C ARG A 38 15.46 -3.78 -1.13
N ARG A 39 15.52 -2.74 -1.98
CA ARG A 39 15.61 -1.35 -1.50
C ARG A 39 14.40 -0.93 -0.66
N ALA A 40 13.20 -1.40 -1.01
CA ALA A 40 12.02 -1.21 -0.16
C ALA A 40 12.18 -1.92 1.19
N GLY A 41 12.75 -3.12 1.21
CA GLY A 41 13.11 -3.86 2.43
C GLY A 41 14.10 -3.10 3.30
N GLU A 42 15.19 -2.58 2.72
CA GLU A 42 16.19 -1.77 3.42
C GLU A 42 15.57 -0.54 4.10
N ARG A 43 14.67 0.16 3.40
CA ARG A 43 13.95 1.32 3.96
C ARG A 43 13.02 0.95 5.13
N LEU A 44 12.49 -0.27 5.10
CA LEU A 44 11.56 -0.77 6.11
C LEU A 44 12.24 -1.53 7.24
N ALA A 45 13.53 -1.87 7.12
CA ALA A 45 14.28 -2.66 8.10
C ALA A 45 14.25 -2.05 9.51
N GLU A 46 14.25 -0.72 9.58
CA GLU A 46 14.19 0.02 10.83
C GLU A 46 12.77 0.17 11.39
N VAL A 47 11.72 -0.16 10.63
CA VAL A 47 10.34 -0.05 11.09
C VAL A 47 9.88 -1.43 11.56
N PRO A 48 9.68 -1.66 12.87
CA PRO A 48 9.24 -2.97 13.36
C PRO A 48 7.82 -3.24 12.89
N LEU A 49 7.69 -4.09 11.87
CA LEU A 49 6.40 -4.50 11.36
C LEU A 49 5.74 -5.46 12.35
N ALA A 50 4.51 -5.16 12.76
CA ALA A 50 3.71 -6.07 13.58
C ALA A 50 3.10 -7.21 12.73
N ALA A 51 2.66 -6.86 11.52
CA ALA A 51 2.03 -7.79 10.59
C ALA A 51 2.35 -7.45 9.13
N ALA A 52 2.22 -8.46 8.26
CA ALA A 52 2.29 -8.32 6.81
C ALA A 52 1.14 -9.08 6.13
N VAL A 53 0.31 -8.37 5.38
CA VAL A 53 -0.78 -8.93 4.59
C VAL A 53 -0.43 -8.80 3.11
N VAL A 54 -0.46 -9.92 2.40
CA VAL A 54 0.09 -9.99 1.05
C VAL A 54 -0.99 -10.47 0.08
N SER A 55 -1.09 -9.79 -1.06
CA SER A 55 -1.88 -10.27 -2.18
C SER A 55 -1.50 -11.71 -2.58
N PRO A 56 -2.44 -12.57 -2.98
CA PRO A 56 -2.13 -13.96 -3.37
C PRO A 56 -1.24 -14.06 -4.61
N LEU A 57 -1.10 -12.98 -5.39
CA LEU A 57 -0.35 -13.01 -6.65
C LEU A 57 1.16 -13.07 -6.42
N GLU A 58 1.83 -13.92 -7.21
CA GLU A 58 3.23 -14.30 -7.00
C GLU A 58 4.20 -13.11 -6.93
N ARG A 59 4.00 -12.09 -7.76
CA ARG A 59 4.81 -10.85 -7.74
C ARG A 59 4.74 -10.11 -6.39
N CYS A 60 3.59 -10.11 -5.72
CA CYS A 60 3.45 -9.52 -4.38
C CYS A 60 4.12 -10.41 -3.34
N ARG A 61 3.96 -11.74 -3.43
CA ARG A 61 4.64 -12.69 -2.53
C ARG A 61 6.16 -12.60 -2.62
N GLN A 62 6.70 -12.48 -3.83
CA GLN A 62 8.14 -12.27 -4.07
C GLN A 62 8.62 -10.93 -3.51
N THR A 63 7.83 -9.86 -3.68
CA THR A 63 8.14 -8.54 -3.11
C THR A 63 8.13 -8.59 -1.58
N ALA A 64 7.07 -9.14 -0.99
CA ALA A 64 6.91 -9.27 0.45
C ALA A 64 8.06 -10.06 1.07
N ARG A 65 8.44 -11.19 0.47
CA ARG A 65 9.58 -11.98 0.96
C ARG A 65 10.86 -11.14 1.05
N LEU A 66 11.21 -10.41 0.00
CA LEU A 66 12.42 -9.58 -0.01
C LEU A 66 12.39 -8.44 1.02
N VAL A 67 11.20 -7.93 1.35
CA VAL A 67 11.02 -6.92 2.40
C VAL A 67 11.14 -7.55 3.79
N LEU A 68 10.49 -8.69 4.00
CA LEU A 68 10.47 -9.41 5.27
C LEU A 68 11.84 -10.01 5.62
N ASP A 69 12.60 -10.48 4.63
CA ASP A 69 13.97 -10.97 4.81
C ASP A 69 14.93 -9.86 5.31
N ALA A 70 14.56 -8.58 5.18
CA ALA A 70 15.32 -7.44 5.67
C ALA A 70 14.89 -6.96 7.08
N GLN A 71 13.81 -7.50 7.66
CA GLN A 71 13.38 -7.14 9.00
C GLN A 71 14.35 -7.68 10.05
N ALA A 72 14.74 -6.81 10.98
CA ALA A 72 15.44 -7.23 12.19
C ALA A 72 14.43 -7.54 13.30
N GLY A 73 14.72 -8.54 14.13
CA GLY A 73 13.88 -8.88 15.29
C GLY A 73 12.81 -9.94 15.01
N PRO A 74 11.73 -9.98 15.81
CA PRO A 74 10.67 -10.97 15.66
C PRO A 74 10.01 -10.87 14.28
N ALA A 75 9.77 -12.02 13.65
CA ALA A 75 9.09 -12.05 12.36
C ALA A 75 7.64 -11.54 12.51
N PRO A 76 7.18 -10.63 11.64
CA PRO A 76 5.78 -10.19 11.66
C PRO A 76 4.83 -11.33 11.32
N THR A 77 3.64 -11.31 11.91
CA THR A 77 2.55 -12.21 11.53
C THR A 77 2.22 -11.99 10.05
N THR A 78 2.39 -13.02 9.22
CA THR A 78 2.22 -12.91 7.77
C THR A 78 0.99 -13.69 7.30
N SER A 79 0.13 -13.05 6.51
CA SER A 79 -1.07 -13.68 5.95
C SER A 79 -1.31 -13.31 4.48
N ILE A 80 -2.10 -14.13 3.78
CA ILE A 80 -2.54 -13.88 2.40
C ILE A 80 -4.00 -13.45 2.42
N ASP A 81 -4.35 -12.39 1.69
CA ASP A 81 -5.73 -11.94 1.56
C ASP A 81 -6.11 -11.66 0.10
N LYS A 82 -7.20 -12.29 -0.36
CA LYS A 82 -7.76 -12.10 -1.70
C LYS A 82 -8.32 -10.69 -1.90
N GLY A 83 -8.71 -9.99 -0.84
CA GLY A 83 -9.10 -8.58 -0.87
C GLY A 83 -7.99 -7.66 -1.38
N LEU A 84 -6.72 -8.09 -1.30
CA LEU A 84 -5.56 -7.37 -1.86
C LEU A 84 -5.14 -7.87 -3.26
N ALA A 85 -5.92 -8.75 -3.91
CA ALA A 85 -5.66 -9.15 -5.30
C ALA A 85 -5.86 -7.99 -6.27
N GLU A 86 -5.11 -7.94 -7.38
CA GLU A 86 -5.32 -6.92 -8.43
C GLU A 86 -6.74 -6.99 -8.99
N CYS A 87 -7.18 -5.92 -9.68
CA CYS A 87 -8.38 -5.96 -10.50
C CYS A 87 -8.40 -7.22 -11.38
N ASP A 88 -9.51 -7.94 -11.35
CA ASP A 88 -9.82 -8.91 -12.38
C ASP A 88 -10.25 -8.19 -13.66
N TYR A 89 -9.30 -7.91 -14.54
CA TYR A 89 -9.60 -7.23 -15.80
C TYR A 89 -10.29 -8.15 -16.84
N GLY A 90 -10.64 -9.40 -16.48
CA GLY A 90 -11.34 -10.33 -17.36
C GLY A 90 -10.62 -10.50 -18.70
N GLU A 91 -11.33 -10.24 -19.79
CA GLU A 91 -10.84 -10.32 -21.18
C GLU A 91 -9.70 -9.34 -21.52
N TRP A 92 -9.46 -8.32 -20.69
CA TRP A 92 -8.35 -7.39 -20.89
C TRP A 92 -7.00 -7.93 -20.39
N GLN A 93 -7.01 -8.95 -19.53
CA GLN A 93 -5.79 -9.50 -18.92
C GLN A 93 -4.88 -10.13 -19.99
N GLY A 94 -3.59 -9.92 -19.87
CA GLY A 94 -2.58 -10.41 -20.82
C GLY A 94 -2.49 -9.63 -22.13
N ARG A 95 -3.38 -8.66 -22.38
CA ARG A 95 -3.34 -7.81 -23.58
C ARG A 95 -2.36 -6.64 -23.40
N LYS A 96 -1.85 -6.12 -24.52
CA LYS A 96 -0.98 -4.93 -24.53
C LYS A 96 -1.80 -3.67 -24.26
N LEU A 97 -1.30 -2.80 -23.40
CA LEU A 97 -1.92 -1.50 -23.09
C LEU A 97 -2.08 -0.63 -24.33
N ALA A 98 -1.15 -0.70 -25.29
CA ALA A 98 -1.23 0.03 -26.56
C ALA A 98 -2.39 -0.42 -27.47
N ASP A 99 -2.89 -1.64 -27.28
CA ASP A 99 -4.08 -2.13 -27.98
C ASP A 99 -5.35 -1.84 -27.18
N LEU A 100 -5.28 -2.04 -25.86
CA LEU A 100 -6.37 -1.68 -24.94
C LEU A 100 -6.71 -0.19 -25.00
N SER A 101 -5.74 0.69 -25.26
CA SER A 101 -5.98 2.13 -25.37
C SER A 101 -6.90 2.54 -26.51
N LYS A 102 -7.21 1.61 -27.42
CA LYS A 102 -8.12 1.82 -28.56
C LYS A 102 -9.53 1.31 -28.26
N GLU A 103 -9.72 0.56 -27.18
CA GLU A 103 -11.02 0.04 -26.77
C GLU A 103 -11.93 1.17 -26.26
N PRO A 104 -13.25 1.16 -26.54
CA PRO A 104 -14.17 2.16 -26.00
C PRO A 104 -14.13 2.25 -24.47
N LEU A 105 -14.01 1.10 -23.79
CA LEU A 105 -13.94 1.00 -22.33
C LEU A 105 -12.69 1.73 -21.77
N TRP A 106 -11.62 1.91 -22.54
CA TRP A 106 -10.45 2.66 -22.09
C TRP A 106 -10.81 4.08 -21.68
N ARG A 107 -11.66 4.76 -22.45
CA ARG A 107 -12.11 6.11 -22.11
C ARG A 107 -12.81 6.13 -20.75
N VAL A 108 -13.66 5.13 -20.48
CA VAL A 108 -14.34 5.00 -19.18
C VAL A 108 -13.33 4.78 -18.06
N VAL A 109 -12.35 3.89 -18.23
CA VAL A 109 -11.26 3.67 -17.26
C VAL A 109 -10.43 4.94 -17.00
N GLN A 110 -10.31 5.84 -17.96
CA GLN A 110 -9.55 7.08 -17.82
C GLN A 110 -10.36 8.23 -17.20
N THR A 111 -11.65 8.35 -17.52
CA THR A 111 -12.46 9.53 -17.16
C THR A 111 -13.59 9.28 -16.18
N GLN A 112 -14.12 8.05 -16.14
CA GLN A 112 -15.16 7.63 -15.21
C GLN A 112 -14.90 6.21 -14.66
N PRO A 113 -13.74 5.95 -14.01
CA PRO A 113 -13.41 4.68 -13.40
C PRO A 113 -14.52 4.00 -12.59
N SER A 114 -15.36 4.76 -11.88
CA SER A 114 -16.49 4.23 -11.09
C SER A 114 -17.53 3.47 -11.92
N ALA A 115 -17.64 3.78 -13.22
CA ALA A 115 -18.53 3.10 -14.16
C ALA A 115 -17.83 1.99 -14.97
N ALA A 116 -16.52 1.78 -14.78
CA ALA A 116 -15.77 0.79 -15.54
C ALA A 116 -16.02 -0.63 -15.03
N HIS A 117 -16.54 -1.49 -15.90
CA HIS A 117 -16.70 -2.92 -15.67
C HIS A 117 -16.00 -3.70 -16.78
N PHE A 118 -15.07 -4.57 -16.42
CA PHE A 118 -14.29 -5.35 -17.39
C PHE A 118 -15.07 -6.61 -17.80
N PRO A 119 -15.26 -6.89 -19.10
CA PRO A 119 -15.94 -8.10 -19.56
C PRO A 119 -15.29 -9.37 -19.02
N GLY A 120 -16.09 -10.26 -18.42
CA GLY A 120 -15.59 -11.48 -17.78
C GLY A 120 -14.73 -11.24 -16.54
N GLY A 121 -14.75 -10.02 -15.98
CA GLY A 121 -13.97 -9.61 -14.82
C GLY A 121 -14.81 -8.86 -13.78
N GLU A 122 -14.17 -8.03 -12.97
CA GLU A 122 -14.83 -7.19 -11.97
C GLU A 122 -14.95 -5.73 -12.43
N SER A 123 -15.66 -4.89 -11.65
CA SER A 123 -15.62 -3.44 -11.82
C SER A 123 -14.52 -2.81 -10.97
N LEU A 124 -14.05 -1.62 -11.34
CA LEU A 124 -13.11 -0.87 -10.48
C LEU A 124 -13.75 -0.47 -9.15
N ALA A 125 -15.06 -0.20 -9.13
CA ALA A 125 -15.80 0.08 -7.89
C ALA A 125 -15.86 -1.15 -6.97
N THR A 126 -16.12 -2.34 -7.52
CA THR A 126 -16.09 -3.61 -6.77
C THR A 126 -14.69 -3.89 -6.22
N MET A 127 -13.64 -3.67 -7.04
CA MET A 127 -12.26 -3.78 -6.59
C MET A 127 -11.95 -2.83 -5.42
N GLN A 128 -12.36 -1.56 -5.52
CA GLN A 128 -12.17 -0.59 -4.44
C GLN A 128 -12.87 -1.04 -3.16
N ALA A 129 -14.15 -1.43 -3.25
CA ALA A 129 -14.94 -1.83 -2.09
C ALA A 129 -14.29 -2.98 -1.32
N ARG A 130 -13.89 -4.07 -2.00
CA ARG A 130 -13.22 -5.20 -1.35
C ARG A 130 -11.83 -4.86 -0.80
N ALA A 131 -11.12 -3.93 -1.45
CA ALA A 131 -9.80 -3.49 -0.99
C ALA A 131 -9.92 -2.68 0.30
N VAL A 132 -10.85 -1.73 0.34
CA VAL A 132 -11.13 -0.91 1.53
C VAL A 132 -11.59 -1.80 2.67
N GLU A 133 -12.55 -2.70 2.44
CA GLU A 133 -13.01 -3.65 3.47
C GLU A 133 -11.84 -4.47 4.06
N ALA A 134 -11.00 -5.05 3.21
CA ALA A 134 -9.86 -5.85 3.65
C ALA A 134 -8.87 -5.03 4.47
N VAL A 135 -8.49 -3.83 4.00
CA VAL A 135 -7.54 -2.98 4.70
C VAL A 135 -8.08 -2.51 6.05
N ARG A 136 -9.35 -2.08 6.12
CA ARG A 136 -9.98 -1.65 7.38
C ARG A 136 -10.09 -2.78 8.38
N ARG A 137 -10.44 -3.99 7.93
CA ARG A 137 -10.51 -5.19 8.79
C ARG A 137 -9.14 -5.54 9.37
N HIS A 138 -8.08 -5.54 8.55
CA HIS A 138 -6.72 -5.81 9.02
C HIS A 138 -6.18 -4.72 9.92
N ASP A 139 -6.45 -3.46 9.61
CA ASP A 139 -6.04 -2.33 10.45
C ASP A 139 -6.67 -2.40 11.86
N ALA A 140 -7.95 -2.73 11.94
CA ALA A 140 -8.64 -2.95 13.21
C ALA A 140 -8.07 -4.15 13.98
N ALA A 141 -7.80 -5.27 13.30
CA ALA A 141 -7.21 -6.46 13.93
C ALA A 141 -5.80 -6.19 14.48
N VAL A 142 -4.94 -5.58 13.67
CA VAL A 142 -3.58 -5.18 14.08
C VAL A 142 -3.62 -4.19 15.24
N THR A 143 -4.54 -3.22 15.20
CA THR A 143 -4.72 -2.26 16.30
C THR A 143 -5.14 -2.95 17.59
N ALA A 144 -6.06 -3.91 17.52
CA ALA A 144 -6.53 -4.64 18.70
C ALA A 144 -5.45 -5.55 19.30
N GLU A 145 -4.62 -6.17 18.46
CA GLU A 145 -3.58 -7.12 18.91
C GLU A 145 -2.28 -6.43 19.36
N HIS A 146 -1.87 -5.37 18.65
CA HIS A 146 -0.55 -4.75 18.82
C HIS A 146 -0.60 -3.28 19.27
N GLY A 147 -1.80 -2.73 19.45
CA GLY A 147 -2.02 -1.37 19.95
C GLY A 147 -2.10 -0.29 18.86
N PRO A 148 -2.48 0.95 19.25
CA PRO A 148 -2.79 2.03 18.32
C PRO A 148 -1.57 2.62 17.58
N HIS A 149 -0.36 2.25 17.98
CA HIS A 149 0.88 2.69 17.33
C HIS A 149 1.53 1.61 16.46
N ALA A 150 0.91 0.44 16.34
CA ALA A 150 1.44 -0.63 15.50
C ALA A 150 1.57 -0.19 14.04
N VAL A 151 2.61 -0.72 13.37
CA VAL A 151 2.83 -0.52 11.94
C VAL A 151 2.71 -1.86 11.23
N TRP A 152 1.97 -1.92 10.14
CA TRP A 152 1.80 -3.15 9.38
C TRP A 152 1.92 -2.90 7.88
N LEU A 153 2.29 -3.95 7.14
CA LEU A 153 2.57 -3.90 5.72
C LEU A 153 1.43 -4.55 4.92
N ALA A 154 0.93 -3.87 3.89
CA ALA A 154 0.05 -4.44 2.88
C ALA A 154 0.73 -4.42 1.51
N VAL A 155 1.04 -5.60 0.95
CA VAL A 155 1.70 -5.71 -0.36
C VAL A 155 0.68 -6.01 -1.44
N SER A 156 0.52 -5.08 -2.39
CA SER A 156 -0.54 -5.09 -3.39
C SER A 156 -0.09 -4.51 -4.74
N HIS A 157 -1.00 -3.92 -5.50
CA HIS A 157 -0.85 -3.55 -6.92
C HIS A 157 -1.18 -2.09 -7.18
N GLY A 158 -0.90 -1.63 -8.40
CA GLY A 158 -1.00 -0.22 -8.77
C GLY A 158 -2.42 0.33 -8.65
N ASP A 159 -3.37 -0.23 -9.42
CA ASP A 159 -4.74 0.29 -9.45
C ASP A 159 -5.44 0.10 -8.10
N LEU A 160 -5.17 -1.02 -7.41
CA LEU A 160 -5.71 -1.26 -6.07
C LEU A 160 -5.22 -0.23 -5.04
N ILE A 161 -3.91 0.10 -5.03
CA ILE A 161 -3.38 1.12 -4.11
C ILE A 161 -3.86 2.52 -4.49
N LYS A 162 -4.00 2.84 -5.78
CA LYS A 162 -4.63 4.10 -6.20
C LYS A 162 -6.06 4.23 -5.66
N ALA A 163 -6.84 3.15 -5.72
CA ALA A 163 -8.21 3.13 -5.22
C ALA A 163 -8.29 3.27 -3.69
N LEU A 164 -7.36 2.65 -2.96
CA LEU A 164 -7.21 2.82 -1.50
C LEU A 164 -6.80 4.25 -1.13
N LEU A 165 -5.89 4.86 -1.88
CA LEU A 165 -5.48 6.24 -1.66
C LEU A 165 -6.60 7.22 -1.99
N ALA A 166 -7.39 6.97 -3.03
CA ALA A 166 -8.57 7.78 -3.33
C ALA A 166 -9.58 7.74 -2.18
N ASP A 167 -9.87 6.55 -1.62
CA ASP A 167 -10.71 6.41 -0.42
C ASP A 167 -10.12 7.19 0.76
N ALA A 168 -8.83 7.00 1.05
CA ALA A 168 -8.16 7.65 2.17
C ALA A 168 -8.12 9.18 2.07
N LEU A 169 -8.01 9.72 0.85
CA LEU A 169 -8.01 11.16 0.57
C LEU A 169 -9.43 11.76 0.48
N GLY A 170 -10.49 10.94 0.57
CA GLY A 170 -11.87 11.39 0.30
C GLY A 170 -12.11 11.80 -1.15
N MET A 171 -11.30 11.30 -2.08
CA MET A 171 -11.43 11.54 -3.51
C MET A 171 -12.45 10.57 -4.12
N HIS A 172 -13.31 11.10 -5.00
CA HIS A 172 -14.15 10.24 -5.83
C HIS A 172 -13.27 9.31 -6.69
N LEU A 173 -13.68 8.03 -6.84
CA LEU A 173 -12.91 7.01 -7.57
C LEU A 173 -12.59 7.43 -9.01
N ASP A 174 -13.44 8.25 -9.64
CA ASP A 174 -13.19 8.78 -10.99
C ASP A 174 -11.90 9.60 -11.11
N LEU A 175 -11.38 10.11 -9.99
CA LEU A 175 -10.15 10.90 -9.93
C LEU A 175 -8.91 10.06 -9.65
N PHE A 176 -9.03 8.74 -9.43
CA PHE A 176 -7.90 7.91 -8.97
C PHE A 176 -6.74 7.81 -9.99
N GLN A 177 -7.00 8.06 -11.28
CA GLN A 177 -5.93 8.09 -12.30
C GLN A 177 -4.95 9.26 -12.11
N ARG A 178 -5.32 10.27 -11.30
CA ARG A 178 -4.41 11.36 -10.90
C ARG A 178 -3.35 10.91 -9.88
N LEU A 179 -3.54 9.74 -9.28
CA LEU A 179 -2.61 9.17 -8.32
C LEU A 179 -1.61 8.27 -9.05
N HIS A 180 -0.34 8.47 -8.75
CA HIS A 180 0.75 7.60 -9.22
C HIS A 180 1.09 6.60 -8.12
N VAL A 181 1.34 5.36 -8.52
CA VAL A 181 1.81 4.28 -7.63
C VAL A 181 2.75 3.44 -8.47
N ASP A 182 4.05 3.68 -8.35
CA ASP A 182 5.10 3.07 -9.15
C ASP A 182 5.55 1.72 -8.56
N PRO A 183 6.18 0.82 -9.34
CA PRO A 183 6.62 -0.46 -8.81
C PRO A 183 7.56 -0.30 -7.60
N ALA A 184 7.32 -1.08 -6.54
CA ALA A 184 7.98 -0.97 -5.23
C ALA A 184 7.88 0.39 -4.51
N SER A 185 6.99 1.29 -4.96
CA SER A 185 6.73 2.52 -4.22
C SER A 185 5.98 2.25 -2.91
N ILE A 186 6.29 3.04 -1.89
CA ILE A 186 5.62 3.00 -0.58
C ILE A 186 4.69 4.20 -0.44
N SER A 187 3.44 3.93 -0.08
CA SER A 187 2.47 4.91 0.41
C SER A 187 2.07 4.56 1.84
N ILE A 188 1.77 5.56 2.68
CA ILE A 188 1.55 5.37 4.11
C ILE A 188 0.24 6.03 4.50
N VAL A 189 -0.65 5.27 5.13
CA VAL A 189 -1.95 5.73 5.59
C VAL A 189 -2.12 5.38 7.05
N ARG A 190 -2.61 6.32 7.85
CA ARG A 190 -3.09 6.07 9.20
C ARG A 190 -4.60 6.23 9.21
N TYR A 191 -5.33 5.18 9.58
CA TYR A 191 -6.78 5.26 9.72
C TYR A 191 -7.10 5.77 11.13
N GLY A 192 -7.29 7.08 11.27
CA GLY A 192 -7.75 7.68 12.54
C GLY A 192 -9.21 7.30 12.85
N GLU A 193 -9.69 7.70 14.03
CA GLU A 193 -11.06 7.41 14.45
C GLU A 193 -12.11 8.18 13.63
N SER A 194 -11.83 9.45 13.32
CA SER A 194 -12.70 10.31 12.50
C SER A 194 -12.36 10.27 11.02
N ARG A 195 -11.08 10.15 10.66
CA ARG A 195 -10.64 10.16 9.25
C ARG A 195 -9.29 9.48 9.01
N PRO A 196 -9.03 9.06 7.77
CA PRO A 196 -7.70 8.67 7.34
C PRO A 196 -6.77 9.89 7.22
N ALA A 197 -5.48 9.68 7.48
CA ALA A 197 -4.40 10.60 7.15
C ALA A 197 -3.44 9.91 6.19
N VAL A 198 -3.25 10.47 5.00
CA VAL A 198 -2.22 10.01 4.04
C VAL A 198 -0.91 10.73 4.37
N LEU A 199 0.02 10.01 4.98
CA LEU A 199 1.30 10.55 5.45
C LEU A 199 2.33 10.64 4.32
N ALA A 200 2.25 9.73 3.36
CA ALA A 200 3.11 9.71 2.18
C ALA A 200 2.43 8.97 1.03
N SER A 201 2.78 9.33 -0.20
CA SER A 201 2.32 8.63 -1.40
C SER A 201 3.46 8.46 -2.41
N ASN A 202 3.56 7.27 -2.99
CA ASN A 202 4.46 6.95 -4.10
C ASN A 202 5.96 7.25 -3.82
N THR A 203 6.45 6.90 -2.63
CA THR A 203 7.84 7.20 -2.24
C THR A 203 8.80 6.07 -2.59
N HIS A 204 9.98 6.43 -3.10
CA HIS A 204 11.03 5.51 -3.56
C HIS A 204 12.29 5.49 -2.69
N ALA A 205 12.48 6.53 -1.89
CA ALA A 205 13.68 6.78 -1.13
C ALA A 205 13.35 7.51 0.18
N GLY A 206 14.37 7.70 1.00
CA GLY A 206 14.25 8.30 2.33
C GLY A 206 14.01 7.24 3.41
N ASP A 207 14.51 7.60 4.59
CA ASP A 207 14.37 6.82 5.82
C ASP A 207 12.92 6.83 6.32
N LEU A 208 12.48 5.68 6.84
CA LEU A 208 11.15 5.49 7.42
C LEU A 208 11.20 5.27 8.94
N SER A 209 12.36 5.45 9.58
CA SER A 209 12.53 5.29 11.03
C SER A 209 11.60 6.17 11.89
N TRP A 210 11.08 7.26 11.34
CA TRP A 210 10.06 8.12 11.97
C TRP A 210 8.70 7.42 12.17
N LEU A 211 8.49 6.25 11.55
CA LEU A 211 7.35 5.37 11.81
C LEU A 211 7.55 4.45 13.02
N LYS A 212 8.74 4.40 13.63
CA LYS A 212 8.98 3.56 14.81
C LYS A 212 7.94 3.91 15.90
N PRO A 213 7.20 2.92 16.42
CA PRO A 213 6.31 3.14 17.55
C PRO A 213 7.10 3.71 18.74
N PRO A 214 6.51 4.59 19.56
CA PRO A 214 7.16 5.06 20.77
C PRO A 214 7.47 3.88 21.70
N PRO A 215 8.56 3.94 22.50
CA PRO A 215 8.84 2.90 23.48
C PRO A 215 7.68 2.78 24.48
N PRO A 216 7.34 1.56 24.94
CA PRO A 216 6.30 1.37 25.95
C PRO A 216 6.66 2.18 27.20
N GLY A 217 5.80 3.14 27.55
CA GLY A 217 6.02 4.09 28.63
C GLY A 217 4.86 4.09 29.63
N PRO A 218 5.05 4.60 30.85
CA PRO A 218 4.05 4.57 31.93
C PRO A 218 2.80 5.43 31.68
N ALA A 219 2.57 5.89 30.44
CA ALA A 219 1.52 6.83 30.05
C ALA A 219 0.49 6.25 29.08
N ASP A 220 0.46 4.92 28.88
CA ASP A 220 -0.52 4.25 28.02
C ASP A 220 -1.98 4.44 28.53
N ASP A 221 -2.17 4.83 29.79
CA ASP A 221 -3.49 5.18 30.37
C ASP A 221 -3.86 6.67 30.21
N ALA A 222 -2.92 7.56 29.90
CA ALA A 222 -3.15 9.01 29.84
C ALA A 222 -3.17 9.57 28.40
N ALA A 223 -2.47 8.93 27.46
CA ALA A 223 -2.43 9.36 26.06
C ALA A 223 -3.68 8.94 25.24
N ALA A 224 -4.49 8.02 25.77
CA ALA A 224 -5.80 7.67 25.20
C ALA A 224 -6.85 8.79 25.40
N ALA A 225 -6.57 9.78 26.24
CA ALA A 225 -7.44 10.92 26.51
C ALA A 225 -6.77 12.23 26.08
N GLY A 226 -6.72 12.53 24.77
CA GLY A 226 -6.44 13.91 24.35
C GLY A 226 -5.69 14.14 23.04
N ALA A 227 -5.41 13.13 22.22
CA ALA A 227 -5.01 13.39 20.84
C ALA A 227 -6.26 13.86 20.05
N SER A 228 -6.46 15.17 19.94
CA SER A 228 -7.47 15.74 19.04
C SER A 228 -7.25 15.19 17.62
N ASP A 229 -8.32 14.67 17.01
CA ASP A 229 -8.32 14.19 15.62
C ASP A 229 -8.48 15.35 14.60
N ASP A 230 -8.46 16.58 15.09
CA ASP A 230 -8.48 17.78 14.27
C ASP A 230 -7.22 17.89 13.43
N ALA A 231 -7.28 18.71 12.39
CA ALA A 231 -6.11 18.94 11.57
C ALA A 231 -5.08 19.71 12.40
N ALA A 232 -3.81 19.30 12.33
CA ALA A 232 -2.73 20.07 12.94
C ALA A 232 -2.78 21.52 12.43
N VAL A 233 -3.00 22.47 13.34
CA VAL A 233 -3.00 23.90 13.00
C VAL A 233 -1.61 24.26 12.47
N GLY A 234 -1.54 24.71 11.21
CA GLY A 234 -0.29 25.11 10.56
C GLY A 234 0.50 23.98 9.87
N GLY A 235 -0.07 22.79 9.67
CA GLY A 235 0.52 21.75 8.80
C GLY A 235 1.57 20.84 9.45
N GLY A 236 1.79 20.96 10.77
CA GLY A 236 2.71 20.12 11.54
C GLY A 236 4.20 20.44 11.32
N ALA A 237 5.06 20.11 12.30
CA ALA A 237 6.50 20.39 12.24
C ALA A 237 7.30 19.40 11.35
N GLY A 238 6.63 18.41 10.76
CA GLY A 238 7.27 17.28 10.09
C GLY A 238 7.82 16.23 11.08
N PRO A 239 8.29 15.08 10.57
CA PRO A 239 8.88 14.04 11.41
C PRO A 239 10.21 14.51 12.01
N HIS A 240 10.40 14.29 13.32
CA HIS A 240 11.71 14.47 13.95
C HIS A 240 12.66 13.38 13.44
N THR A 241 13.67 13.77 12.66
CA THR A 241 14.78 12.87 12.36
C THR A 241 15.61 12.73 13.63
N SER A 242 15.75 11.50 14.14
CA SER A 242 16.79 11.20 15.12
C SER A 242 18.13 11.32 14.41
N THR A 243 18.73 12.50 14.43
CA THR A 243 20.13 12.66 14.04
C THR A 243 20.97 12.02 15.14
N ALA A 244 21.43 10.80 14.91
CA ALA A 244 22.55 10.27 15.69
C ALA A 244 23.73 11.26 15.56
N PRO A 245 24.39 11.66 16.65
CA PRO A 245 25.52 12.57 16.55
C PRO A 245 26.64 11.83 15.81
N THR A 246 27.04 12.39 14.67
CA THR A 246 28.32 12.07 14.03
C THR A 246 29.39 12.36 15.06
N THR A 247 29.98 11.30 15.63
CA THR A 247 31.17 11.43 16.45
C THR A 247 32.33 11.84 15.54
N ALA A 248 33.03 12.88 15.98
CA ALA A 248 34.14 13.53 15.30
C ALA A 248 35.38 12.63 15.19
#